data_AF-A0A8T5RJW0-F1
#
_entry.id   AF-A0A8T5RJW0-F1
#
_cell.length_a   1.000
_cell.length_b   1.000
_cell.length_c   1.000
_cell.angle_alpha   90.00
_cell.angle_beta   90.00
_cell.angle_gamma   90.00
#
_symmetry.space_group_name_H-M   'P 1'
#
loop_
_entity.id
_entity.type
_entity.pdbx_description
1 polymer ?
#
loop_
_entity_poly.entity_id
_entity_poly.type
_entity_poly.pdbx_seq_one_letter_code
_entity_poly.pdbx_strand_id
1 'polypeptide(L)'
;MLTFCEFCGEQIGYLPFTCKYCGGTFCKKHRLPENHECTFELKHVSVVSSTPKSSKKRYQDVDRKKPASQEYLDQGPKALKKYLKRQDRERKKTLKTFENNQKLYTKQTQFLGTKTLFLLIIVFSIAGMIFSLYEFPQYFYLSLHSLIYDYT
;
A
#
# COMPACT_ATOMS: atom_id res chain seq x y z
N MET A 1 22.39 7.53 -17.15
CA MET A 1 23.59 7.31 -16.33
C MET A 1 23.26 6.30 -15.25
N LEU A 2 23.97 5.17 -15.23
CA LEU A 2 23.77 4.13 -14.21
C LEU A 2 24.66 4.50 -13.03
N THR A 3 24.06 4.62 -11.85
CA THR A 3 24.79 4.90 -10.61
C THR A 3 25.10 3.58 -9.93
N PHE A 4 26.29 3.46 -9.34
CA PHE A 4 26.76 2.24 -8.68
C PHE A 4 26.98 2.53 -7.20
N CYS A 5 26.78 1.52 -6.37
CA CYS A 5 27.06 1.62 -4.94
C CYS A 5 28.58 1.67 -4.72
N GLU A 6 29.07 2.71 -4.06
CA GLU A 6 30.51 2.87 -3.76
C GLU A 6 31.05 1.79 -2.79
N PHE A 7 30.16 1.13 -2.03
CA PHE A 7 30.55 0.08 -1.08
C PHE A 7 30.56 -1.34 -1.69
N CYS A 8 29.54 -1.70 -2.50
CA CYS A 8 29.40 -3.07 -3.01
C CYS A 8 29.50 -3.19 -4.54
N GLY A 9 29.62 -2.08 -5.27
CA GLY A 9 29.65 -2.06 -6.72
C GLY A 9 28.32 -2.47 -7.41
N GLU A 10 27.26 -2.80 -6.66
CA GLU A 10 25.96 -3.12 -7.25
C GLU A 10 25.36 -1.90 -7.96
N GLN A 11 24.75 -2.13 -9.12
CA GLN A 11 24.04 -1.11 -9.87
C GLN A 11 22.77 -0.67 -9.15
N ILE A 12 22.61 0.65 -8.98
CA ILE A 12 21.46 1.26 -8.33
C ILE A 12 20.35 1.45 -9.37
N GLY A 13 19.38 0.53 -9.38
CA GLY A 13 18.35 0.49 -10.42
C GLY A 13 17.25 1.56 -10.34
N TYR A 14 16.90 2.05 -9.15
CA TYR A 14 15.74 2.94 -8.97
C TYR A 14 16.07 4.28 -8.30
N LEU A 15 16.79 4.27 -7.17
CA LEU A 15 17.08 5.49 -6.42
C LEU A 15 18.45 5.42 -5.71
N PRO A 16 19.39 6.34 -6.01
CA PRO A 16 20.64 6.45 -5.28
C PRO A 16 20.43 7.11 -3.92
N PHE A 17 20.98 6.50 -2.88
CA PHE A 17 20.98 7.07 -1.53
C PHE A 17 22.31 7.76 -1.29
N THR A 18 22.30 9.06 -1.06
CA THR A 18 23.48 9.82 -0.65
C THR A 18 23.57 9.85 0.87
N CYS A 19 24.71 9.42 1.41
CA CYS A 19 24.97 9.52 2.84
C CYS A 19 25.23 10.97 3.23
N LYS A 20 24.52 11.49 4.26
CA LYS A 20 24.71 12.87 4.73
C LYS A 20 26.06 13.13 5.41
N TYR A 21 26.75 12.07 5.81
CA TYR A 21 27.98 12.15 6.59
C TYR A 21 29.22 12.07 5.71
N CYS A 22 29.31 11.03 4.85
CA CYS A 22 30.45 10.85 3.94
C CYS A 22 30.20 11.34 2.51
N GLY A 23 28.96 11.67 2.13
CA GLY A 23 28.62 12.15 0.79
C GLY A 23 28.53 11.07 -0.29
N GLY A 24 28.94 9.82 0.01
CA GLY A 24 28.96 8.72 -0.95
C GLY A 24 27.57 8.25 -1.39
N THR A 25 27.51 7.63 -2.56
CA THR A 25 26.29 7.04 -3.14
C THR A 25 26.19 5.53 -2.93
N PHE A 26 25.06 5.09 -2.36
CA PHE A 26 24.86 3.71 -1.92
C PHE A 26 23.52 3.11 -2.38
N CYS A 27 23.47 1.78 -2.47
CA CYS A 27 22.24 1.04 -2.73
C CYS A 27 21.37 0.92 -1.47
N LYS A 28 20.14 0.37 -1.61
CA LYS A 28 19.18 0.20 -0.50
C LYS A 28 19.77 -0.54 0.72
N LYS A 29 20.66 -1.51 0.49
CA LYS A 29 21.31 -2.31 1.53
C LYS A 29 22.34 -1.48 2.32
N HIS A 30 23.07 -0.61 1.64
CA HIS A 30 24.19 0.15 2.19
C HIS A 30 23.85 1.61 2.51
N ARG A 31 22.57 1.99 2.52
CA ARG A 31 22.14 3.39 2.77
C ARG A 31 22.40 3.89 4.21
N LEU A 32 22.52 3.00 5.18
CA LEU A 32 22.79 3.35 6.60
C LEU A 32 24.30 3.46 6.82
N PRO A 33 24.79 4.40 7.65
CA PRO A 33 26.22 4.56 7.96
C PRO A 33 26.91 3.29 8.48
N GLU A 34 26.20 2.48 9.24
CA GLU A 34 26.67 1.18 9.76
C GLU A 34 26.96 0.16 8.65
N ASN A 35 26.29 0.30 7.50
CA ASN A 35 26.34 -0.68 6.42
C ASN A 35 27.32 -0.28 5.31
N HIS A 36 28.05 0.82 5.41
CA HIS A 36 29.04 1.20 4.40
C HIS A 36 30.35 1.73 4.98
N GLU A 37 30.70 1.31 6.21
CA GLU A 37 31.91 1.76 6.91
C GLU A 37 32.08 3.28 6.85
N CYS A 38 31.02 4.00 7.21
CA CYS A 38 31.03 5.46 7.10
C CYS A 38 32.18 6.05 7.92
N THR A 39 32.94 6.95 7.30
CA THR A 39 34.11 7.62 7.92
C THR A 39 33.76 8.52 9.09
N PHE A 40 32.48 8.79 9.32
CA PHE A 40 32.00 9.56 10.46
C PHE A 40 31.91 8.66 11.68
N GLU A 41 32.75 8.91 12.70
CA GLU A 41 32.67 8.23 14.00
C GLU A 41 31.23 8.32 14.54
N LEU A 42 30.51 7.20 14.49
CA LEU A 42 29.20 7.04 15.14
C LEU A 42 29.38 7.04 16.66
N LYS A 43 29.73 8.19 17.25
CA LYS A 43 29.47 8.42 18.67
C LYS A 43 27.96 8.54 18.82
N HIS A 44 27.31 7.40 19.08
CA HIS A 44 25.92 7.33 19.54
C HIS A 44 25.79 8.05 20.90
N VAL A 45 25.76 9.38 20.84
CA VAL A 45 25.01 10.17 21.79
C VAL A 45 23.86 10.71 20.98
N SER A 46 22.63 10.35 21.35
CA SER A 46 21.45 11.08 20.92
C SER A 46 21.59 12.52 21.41
N VAL A 47 22.27 13.35 20.64
CA VAL A 47 22.24 14.80 20.84
C VAL A 47 20.84 15.18 20.39
N VAL A 48 19.89 15.10 21.33
CA VAL A 48 18.70 15.94 21.27
C VAL A 48 19.27 17.33 21.13
N SER A 49 19.20 17.90 19.92
CA SER A 49 19.74 19.21 19.65
C SER A 49 19.06 20.19 20.59
N SER A 50 19.72 20.55 21.69
CA SER A 50 19.32 21.60 22.62
C SER A 50 19.59 22.96 21.98
N THR A 51 19.18 23.11 20.71
CA THR A 51 18.98 24.44 20.15
C THR A 51 17.72 24.98 20.81
N PRO A 52 17.78 26.13 21.51
CA PRO A 52 16.56 26.82 21.90
C PRO A 52 15.98 27.39 20.60
N LYS A 53 15.30 26.55 19.82
CA LYS A 53 14.34 27.05 18.86
C LYS A 53 13.32 27.81 19.70
N SER A 54 13.33 29.13 19.53
CA SER A 54 12.17 30.00 19.69
C SER A 54 11.06 29.53 18.74
N SER A 55 10.64 28.28 18.87
CA SER A 55 9.31 27.87 18.50
C SER A 55 8.46 28.38 19.63
N LYS A 56 7.61 29.35 19.31
CA LYS A 56 6.42 29.68 20.09
C LYS A 56 5.84 28.35 20.59
N LYS A 57 6.05 28.01 21.86
CA LYS A 57 5.36 26.88 22.50
C LYS A 57 3.91 27.29 22.60
N ARG A 58 3.17 27.10 21.51
CA ARG A 58 1.71 27.04 21.51
C ARG A 58 1.28 25.58 21.60
N TYR A 59 1.88 24.85 22.52
CA TYR A 59 1.13 23.84 23.25
C TYR A 59 0.74 24.54 24.54
N GLN A 60 -0.29 25.39 24.43
CA GLN A 60 -1.09 25.73 25.60
C GLN A 60 -1.58 24.42 26.18
N ASP A 61 -1.52 24.29 27.50
CA ASP A 61 -2.29 23.33 28.28
C ASP A 61 -3.53 22.90 27.50
N VAL A 62 -3.46 21.72 26.89
CA VAL A 62 -4.69 21.03 26.51
C VAL A 62 -5.23 20.61 27.87
N ASP A 63 -6.10 21.45 28.44
CA ASP A 63 -6.97 21.08 29.54
C ASP A 63 -7.35 19.62 29.28
N ARG A 64 -6.86 18.71 30.13
CA ARG A 64 -7.22 17.29 30.08
C ARG A 64 -8.72 17.24 30.38
N LYS A 65 -9.55 17.49 29.36
CA LYS A 65 -10.98 17.24 29.44
C LYS A 65 -11.10 15.79 29.83
N LYS A 66 -11.60 15.54 31.04
CA LYS A 66 -11.90 14.21 31.54
C LYS A 66 -12.65 13.45 30.42
N PRO A 67 -12.28 12.20 30.10
CA PRO A 67 -12.99 11.45 29.08
C PRO A 67 -14.47 11.39 29.46
N ALA A 68 -15.38 11.49 28.49
CA ALA A 68 -16.83 11.60 28.76
C ALA A 68 -17.35 10.49 29.69
N SER A 69 -16.74 9.29 29.66
CA SER A 69 -17.05 8.21 30.61
C SER A 69 -16.81 8.60 32.07
N GLN A 70 -15.74 9.35 32.37
CA GLN A 70 -15.39 9.82 33.71
C GLN A 70 -16.42 10.84 34.22
N GLU A 71 -16.94 11.70 33.35
CA GLU A 71 -18.02 12.64 33.68
C GLU A 71 -19.31 11.91 34.09
N TYR A 72 -19.62 10.77 33.46
CA TYR A 72 -20.77 9.94 33.81
C TYR A 72 -20.57 9.09 35.08
N LEU A 73 -19.33 8.80 35.49
CA LEU A 73 -19.06 8.16 36.77
C LEU A 73 -19.44 9.07 37.94
N ASP A 74 -19.10 10.35 37.83
CA ASP A 74 -19.36 11.37 38.85
C ASP A 74 -20.89 11.66 39.01
N GLN A 75 -21.70 11.40 37.99
CA GLN A 75 -23.17 11.55 37.99
C GLN A 75 -23.95 10.35 38.57
N GLY A 76 -23.25 9.28 38.98
CA GLY A 76 -23.82 8.10 39.62
C GLY A 76 -24.27 6.97 38.65
N PRO A 77 -24.65 5.80 39.20
CA PRO A 77 -24.73 4.54 38.45
C PRO A 77 -25.83 4.50 37.38
N LYS A 78 -26.92 5.26 37.58
CA LYS A 78 -28.03 5.35 36.60
C LYS A 78 -27.61 6.10 35.33
N ALA A 79 -26.84 7.17 35.48
CA ALA A 79 -26.33 7.97 34.36
C ALA A 79 -25.30 7.18 33.54
N LEU A 80 -24.37 6.50 34.21
CA LEU A 80 -23.41 5.60 33.58
C LEU A 80 -24.08 4.47 32.78
N LYS A 81 -25.08 3.80 33.35
CA LYS A 81 -25.85 2.75 32.65
C LYS A 81 -26.54 3.28 31.38
N LYS A 82 -27.06 4.51 31.43
CA LYS A 82 -27.67 5.17 30.27
C LYS A 82 -26.63 5.49 29.19
N TYR A 83 -25.44 5.94 29.58
CA TYR A 83 -24.31 6.20 28.68
C TYR A 83 -23.82 4.92 27.98
N LEU A 84 -23.56 3.85 28.74
CA LEU A 84 -23.12 2.56 28.20
C LEU A 84 -24.16 1.99 27.23
N LYS A 85 -25.45 2.07 27.56
CA LYS A 85 -26.54 1.64 26.65
C LYS A 85 -26.57 2.45 25.35
N ARG A 86 -26.20 3.74 25.37
CA ARG A 86 -26.07 4.55 24.16
C ARG A 86 -24.86 4.10 23.34
N GLN A 87 -23.71 3.88 23.97
CA GLN A 87 -22.51 3.37 23.29
C GLN A 87 -22.76 2.01 22.62
N ASP A 88 -23.45 1.08 23.30
CA ASP A 88 -23.81 -0.22 22.73
C ASP A 88 -24.73 -0.09 21.52
N ARG A 89 -25.66 0.86 21.53
CA ARG A 89 -26.53 1.15 20.39
C ARG A 89 -25.72 1.66 19.20
N GLU A 90 -24.80 2.61 19.43
CA GLU A 90 -23.94 3.13 18.38
C GLU A 90 -23.03 2.04 17.81
N ARG A 91 -22.39 1.24 18.67
CA ARG A 91 -21.58 0.09 18.26
C ARG A 91 -22.37 -0.91 17.43
N LYS A 92 -23.62 -1.23 17.81
CA LYS A 92 -24.46 -2.16 17.03
C LYS A 92 -24.83 -1.59 15.65
N LYS A 93 -25.05 -0.28 15.53
CA LYS A 93 -25.31 0.37 14.24
C LYS A 93 -24.08 0.29 13.34
N THR A 94 -22.90 0.66 13.84
CA THR A 94 -21.66 0.63 13.04
C THR A 94 -21.32 -0.77 12.56
N LEU A 95 -21.49 -1.78 13.43
CA LEU A 95 -21.31 -3.19 13.05
C LEU A 95 -22.29 -3.63 11.94
N LYS A 96 -23.56 -3.25 12.02
CA LYS A 96 -24.54 -3.56 10.96
C LYS A 96 -24.21 -2.89 9.64
N THR A 97 -23.75 -1.64 9.67
CA THR A 97 -23.32 -0.93 8.45
C THR A 97 -22.12 -1.62 7.81
N PHE A 98 -21.14 -2.04 8.61
CA PHE A 98 -19.99 -2.81 8.13
C PHE A 98 -20.42 -4.15 7.52
N GLU A 99 -21.29 -4.91 8.21
CA GLU A 99 -21.82 -6.19 7.73
C GLU A 99 -22.60 -6.04 6.42
N ASN A 100 -23.43 -5.00 6.29
CA ASN A 100 -24.15 -4.71 5.05
C ASN A 100 -23.21 -4.36 3.89
N ASN A 101 -22.20 -3.53 4.14
CA ASN A 101 -21.19 -3.20 3.14
C ASN A 101 -20.37 -4.43 2.73
N GLN A 102 -20.04 -5.30 3.69
CA GLN A 102 -19.38 -6.57 3.41
C GLN A 102 -20.25 -7.48 2.54
N LYS A 103 -21.56 -7.59 2.84
CA LYS A 103 -22.52 -8.36 2.03
C LYS A 103 -22.65 -7.81 0.60
N LEU A 104 -22.59 -6.49 0.42
CA LEU A 104 -22.59 -5.85 -0.89
C LEU A 104 -21.32 -6.24 -1.68
N TYR A 105 -20.15 -6.20 -1.04
CA TYR A 105 -18.88 -6.63 -1.65
C TYR A 105 -18.87 -8.12 -2.03
N THR A 106 -19.39 -9.00 -1.15
CA THR A 106 -19.48 -10.43 -1.46
C THR A 106 -20.49 -10.71 -2.56
N LYS A 107 -21.62 -9.99 -2.61
CA LYS A 107 -22.62 -10.14 -3.68
C LYS A 107 -22.11 -9.65 -5.04
N GLN A 108 -21.29 -8.58 -5.06
CA GLN A 108 -20.73 -7.99 -6.26
C GLN A 108 -19.63 -8.85 -6.90
N THR A 109 -18.86 -9.59 -6.10
CA THR A 109 -17.77 -10.46 -6.59
C THR A 109 -18.24 -11.87 -7.01
N GLN A 110 -19.47 -12.26 -6.66
CA GLN A 110 -19.93 -13.65 -6.78
C GLN A 110 -20.61 -14.05 -8.10
N PHE A 111 -21.15 -13.13 -8.91
CA PHE A 111 -22.11 -13.57 -9.94
C PHE A 111 -21.68 -13.47 -11.41
N LEU A 112 -20.95 -12.43 -11.81
CA LEU A 112 -20.71 -12.20 -13.25
C LEU A 112 -19.29 -12.51 -13.71
N GLY A 113 -18.26 -12.19 -12.92
CA GLY A 113 -16.88 -12.28 -13.37
C GLY A 113 -16.39 -13.73 -13.55
N THR A 114 -16.53 -14.57 -12.53
CA THR A 114 -15.90 -15.90 -12.55
C THR A 114 -16.55 -16.83 -13.57
N LYS A 115 -17.89 -16.92 -13.59
CA LYS A 115 -18.60 -17.82 -14.54
C LYS A 115 -18.36 -17.43 -16.00
N THR A 116 -18.38 -16.14 -16.33
CA THR A 116 -18.10 -15.68 -17.70
C THR A 116 -16.63 -15.92 -18.08
N LEU A 117 -15.68 -15.66 -17.18
CA LEU A 117 -14.27 -15.95 -17.42
C LEU A 117 -14.02 -17.45 -17.63
N PHE A 118 -14.61 -18.32 -16.81
CA PHE A 118 -14.49 -19.77 -16.99
C PHE A 118 -15.08 -20.23 -18.33
N LEU A 119 -16.24 -19.71 -18.72
CA LEU A 119 -16.84 -20.02 -20.02
C LEU A 119 -15.97 -19.53 -21.19
N LEU A 120 -15.42 -18.31 -21.11
CA LEU A 120 -14.52 -17.79 -22.14
C LEU A 120 -13.25 -18.65 -22.26
N ILE A 121 -12.64 -19.03 -21.14
CA ILE A 121 -11.44 -19.89 -21.13
C ILE A 121 -11.74 -21.24 -21.81
N ILE A 122 -12.90 -21.84 -21.52
CA ILE A 122 -13.31 -23.12 -22.14
C ILE A 122 -13.52 -22.92 -23.65
N VAL A 123 -14.21 -21.86 -24.06
CA VAL A 123 -14.45 -21.56 -25.48
C VAL A 123 -13.14 -21.34 -26.23
N PHE A 124 -12.21 -20.55 -25.70
CA PHE A 124 -10.89 -20.34 -26.31
C PHE A 124 -10.06 -21.63 -26.38
N SER A 125 -10.15 -22.50 -25.37
CA SER A 125 -9.44 -23.79 -25.38
C SER A 125 -9.98 -24.72 -26.46
N ILE A 126 -11.31 -24.79 -26.62
CA ILE A 126 -11.96 -25.58 -27.66
C ILE A 126 -11.64 -25.01 -29.04
N ALA A 127 -11.73 -23.68 -29.21
CA ALA A 127 -11.38 -23.01 -30.46
C ALA A 127 -9.90 -23.26 -30.85
N GLY A 128 -8.99 -23.21 -29.88
CA GLY A 128 -7.57 -23.53 -30.10
C GLY A 128 -7.34 -25.00 -30.49
N MET A 129 -8.04 -25.95 -29.88
CA MET A 129 -7.98 -27.35 -30.31
C MET A 129 -8.54 -27.54 -31.71
N ILE A 130 -9.68 -26.92 -32.04
CA ILE A 130 -10.26 -26.99 -33.39
C ILE A 130 -9.30 -26.37 -34.41
N PHE A 131 -8.69 -25.23 -34.10
CA PHE A 131 -7.68 -24.58 -34.94
C PHE A 131 -6.41 -25.42 -35.12
N SER A 132 -6.05 -26.26 -34.14
CA SER A 132 -4.93 -27.18 -34.27
C SER A 132 -5.26 -28.45 -35.07
N LEU A 133 -6.54 -28.83 -35.15
CA LEU A 133 -7.01 -30.03 -35.86
C LEU A 133 -7.42 -29.73 -37.31
N TYR A 134 -7.96 -28.55 -37.53
CA TYR A 134 -8.17 -27.99 -38.85
C TYR A 134 -6.96 -27.11 -39.13
N GLU A 135 -5.95 -27.61 -39.83
CA GLU A 135 -4.89 -26.78 -40.40
C GLU A 135 -5.53 -25.69 -41.27
N PHE A 136 -5.86 -24.54 -40.65
CA PHE A 136 -6.34 -23.39 -41.38
C PHE A 136 -5.20 -22.94 -42.27
N PRO A 137 -5.42 -22.94 -43.59
CA PRO A 137 -4.32 -22.93 -44.51
C PRO A 137 -3.63 -21.57 -44.41
N GLN A 138 -2.32 -21.63 -44.53
CA GLN A 138 -1.31 -20.58 -44.33
C GLN A 138 -1.63 -19.24 -45.03
N TYR A 139 -2.61 -19.23 -45.94
CA TYR A 139 -3.16 -18.10 -46.69
C TYR A 139 -3.73 -16.96 -45.82
N PHE A 140 -4.35 -17.23 -44.66
CA PHE A 140 -4.89 -16.14 -43.82
C PHE A 140 -3.78 -15.29 -43.17
N TYR A 141 -2.66 -15.92 -42.81
CA TYR A 141 -1.48 -15.23 -42.26
C TYR A 141 -0.76 -14.40 -43.34
N LEU A 142 -0.65 -14.95 -44.56
CA LEU A 142 -0.09 -14.25 -45.73
C LEU A 142 -0.95 -13.04 -46.16
N SER A 143 -2.28 -13.15 -46.14
CA SER A 143 -3.19 -12.03 -46.48
C SER A 143 -3.09 -10.85 -45.51
N LEU A 144 -2.91 -11.13 -44.21
CA LEU A 144 -2.72 -10.10 -43.18
C LEU A 144 -1.31 -9.47 -43.24
N HIS A 145 -0.28 -10.26 -43.54
CA HIS A 145 1.08 -9.73 -43.72
C HIS A 145 1.18 -8.79 -44.94
N SER A 146 0.49 -9.11 -46.04
CA SER A 146 0.45 -8.24 -47.22
C SER A 146 -0.22 -6.90 -46.93
N LEU A 147 -1.38 -6.89 -46.25
CA LEU A 147 -2.08 -5.65 -45.88
C LEU A 147 -1.32 -4.77 -44.90
N ILE A 148 -0.50 -5.36 -44.02
CA ILE A 148 0.33 -4.62 -43.07
C ILE A 148 1.57 -4.02 -43.76
N TYR A 149 2.19 -4.74 -44.70
CA TYR A 149 3.34 -4.24 -45.46
C TYR A 149 2.96 -3.23 -46.55
N ASP A 150 1.73 -3.29 -47.09
CA ASP A 150 1.23 -2.28 -48.02
C ASP A 150 0.92 -0.93 -47.34
N TYR A 151 0.91 -0.88 -45.99
CA TYR A 151 0.66 0.33 -45.20
C TYR A 151 1.92 0.89 -44.49
N THR A 152 3.10 0.34 -44.77
CA THR A 152 4.41 0.86 -44.34
C THR A 152 5.27 1.22 -45.53
#